data_AF-A0A1G6PWK9-F1
#
_entry.id   AF-A0A1G6PWK9-F1
#
_cell.length_a   1.000
_cell.length_b   1.000
_cell.length_c   1.000
_cell.angle_alpha   90.00
_cell.angle_beta   90.00
_cell.angle_gamma   90.00
#
_symmetry.space_group_name_H-M   'P 1'
#
loop_
_entity.id
_entity.type
_entity.pdbx_description
1 polymer ?
#
loop_
_entity_poly.entity_id
_entity_poly.type
_entity_poly.pdbx_seq_one_letter_code
_entity_poly.pdbx_strand_id
1 'polypeptide(L)'
;MSGLFLLSRRVNSLSKRRLAACGVAAASAALTAGMLFAPAASADEAKNSAFALSATGLIKIDPVPYVDDTNGAAEKSVAEIGAEQQLAHVELLNARAGDGFAKSSVAGLSLDLSPLADLGLSKPLLSAEAVEATCDNGVGSSSLANAKLGDIPLDVSAPPNTGVEVPGVASVLLNKQTQNDDGSLTVTAISIEVNGLQTIDVASATCAEAAEVPEQPEPTDPPGDDDNGGDDGDNGDNGGDNGDNGGSQVGAAPVPTPVKAHLDVTG
;
A
#
# COMPACT_ATOMS: atom_id res chain seq x y z
N MET A 1 -19.26 63.95 -5.02
CA MET A 1 -17.78 63.82 -4.97
C MET A 1 -17.51 62.33 -4.83
N SER A 2 -17.52 61.58 -5.93
CA SER A 2 -16.37 61.36 -6.84
C SER A 2 -15.30 60.50 -6.18
N GLY A 3 -15.13 59.26 -6.65
CA GLY A 3 -14.02 58.40 -6.24
C GLY A 3 -14.23 56.90 -6.46
N LEU A 4 -14.58 56.51 -7.68
CA LEU A 4 -14.62 55.12 -8.15
C LEU A 4 -13.16 54.65 -8.41
N PHE A 5 -12.67 53.64 -7.71
CA PHE A 5 -11.41 52.95 -8.04
C PHE A 5 -11.65 51.44 -8.12
N LEU A 6 -11.79 50.95 -9.35
CA LEU A 6 -11.70 49.54 -9.69
C LEU A 6 -10.22 49.12 -9.62
N LEU A 7 -9.90 48.10 -8.82
CA LEU A 7 -8.68 47.31 -9.05
C LEU A 7 -9.07 45.93 -9.59
N SER A 8 -8.86 45.80 -10.89
CA SER A 8 -8.82 44.58 -11.66
C SER A 8 -7.66 43.69 -11.17
N ARG A 9 -7.95 42.47 -10.70
CA ARG A 9 -6.95 41.41 -10.54
C ARG A 9 -7.15 40.35 -11.61
N ARG A 10 -6.07 40.16 -12.37
CA ARG A 10 -5.92 39.25 -13.50
C ARG A 10 -6.22 37.80 -13.10
N VAL A 11 -7.02 37.16 -13.94
CA VAL A 11 -7.16 35.70 -14.04
C VAL A 11 -5.92 35.18 -14.76
N ASN A 12 -5.05 34.44 -14.09
CA ASN A 12 -3.97 33.71 -14.77
C ASN A 12 -4.54 32.40 -15.34
N SER A 13 -4.82 32.46 -16.64
CA SER A 13 -5.09 31.32 -17.51
C SER A 13 -3.86 30.42 -17.60
N LEU A 14 -3.88 29.25 -16.95
CA LEU A 14 -2.91 28.19 -17.22
C LEU A 14 -3.25 27.51 -18.55
N SER A 15 -2.35 27.73 -19.50
CA SER A 15 -2.43 27.32 -20.90
C SER A 15 -2.28 25.81 -21.04
N LYS A 16 -3.27 25.19 -21.70
CA LYS A 16 -3.23 23.81 -22.20
C LYS A 16 -2.06 23.68 -23.17
N ARG A 17 -1.01 22.93 -22.81
CA ARG A 17 -0.04 22.43 -23.79
C ARG A 17 -0.28 20.94 -23.99
N ARG A 18 -1.11 20.66 -25.01
CA ARG A 18 -1.11 19.38 -25.70
C ARG A 18 0.20 19.30 -26.47
N LEU A 19 1.03 18.30 -26.17
CA LEU A 19 2.14 17.87 -27.02
C LEU A 19 1.83 16.44 -27.44
N ALA A 20 1.00 16.34 -28.47
CA ALA A 20 0.97 15.19 -29.34
C ALA A 20 2.01 15.46 -30.43
N ALA A 21 3.07 14.66 -30.46
CA ALA A 21 4.01 14.62 -31.57
C ALA A 21 4.05 13.19 -32.10
N CYS A 22 3.18 12.92 -33.08
CA CYS A 22 3.25 11.74 -33.92
C CYS A 22 4.55 11.79 -34.72
N GLY A 23 5.50 10.91 -34.38
CA GLY A 23 6.67 10.65 -35.21
C GLY A 23 6.28 9.82 -36.42
N VAL A 24 6.24 10.47 -37.59
CA VAL A 24 6.06 9.82 -38.89
C VAL A 24 7.30 8.99 -39.22
N ALA A 25 7.07 7.69 -39.44
CA ALA A 25 8.04 6.76 -39.99
C ALA A 25 8.47 7.19 -41.40
N ALA A 26 9.76 7.45 -41.58
CA ALA A 26 10.40 7.48 -42.89
C ALA A 26 11.32 6.26 -42.97
N ALA A 27 10.88 5.25 -43.71
CA ALA A 27 11.66 4.09 -44.07
C ALA A 27 12.86 4.51 -44.93
N SER A 28 14.08 4.14 -44.52
CA SER A 28 15.25 4.08 -45.39
C SER A 28 16.00 2.79 -45.07
N ALA A 29 15.97 1.87 -46.02
CA ALA A 29 16.69 0.61 -45.96
C ALA A 29 18.20 0.85 -46.08
N ALA A 30 18.95 0.46 -45.06
CA ALA A 30 20.38 0.20 -45.14
C ALA A 30 20.71 -0.97 -44.21
N LEU A 31 20.99 -2.12 -44.80
CA LEU A 31 21.48 -3.32 -44.13
C LEU A 31 22.93 -3.07 -43.69
N THR A 32 23.13 -2.65 -42.44
CA THR A 32 24.43 -2.74 -41.76
C THR A 32 24.23 -3.44 -40.43
N ALA A 33 24.70 -4.68 -40.36
CA ALA A 33 24.76 -5.46 -39.14
C ALA A 33 25.71 -4.79 -38.14
N GLY A 34 25.12 -4.14 -37.14
CA GLY A 34 25.79 -3.63 -35.95
C GLY A 34 24.71 -3.52 -34.89
N MET A 35 24.65 -4.51 -34.01
CA MET A 35 23.69 -4.57 -32.91
C MET A 35 23.87 -3.32 -32.04
N LEU A 36 22.98 -2.33 -32.22
CA LEU A 36 22.80 -1.27 -31.24
C LEU A 36 22.08 -1.91 -30.05
N PHE A 37 22.84 -2.28 -29.03
CA PHE A 37 22.27 -2.53 -27.71
C PHE A 37 21.64 -1.21 -27.27
N ALA A 38 20.31 -1.11 -27.39
CA ALA A 38 19.56 -0.08 -26.69
C ALA A 38 19.91 -0.22 -25.20
N PRO A 39 20.21 0.87 -24.49
CA PRO A 39 20.33 0.79 -23.04
C PRO A 39 19.00 0.25 -22.52
N ALA A 40 19.02 -0.95 -21.93
CA ALA A 40 17.95 -1.38 -21.07
C ALA A 40 17.91 -0.35 -19.95
N ALA A 41 16.89 0.53 -19.98
CA ALA A 41 16.58 1.33 -18.82
C ALA A 41 16.15 0.33 -17.75
N SER A 42 17.06 0.01 -16.83
CA SER A 42 16.67 -0.55 -15.55
C SER A 42 15.76 0.50 -14.93
N ALA A 43 14.46 0.28 -15.01
CA ALA A 43 13.53 0.97 -14.12
C ALA A 43 13.99 0.59 -12.72
N ASP A 44 14.34 1.57 -11.89
CA ASP A 44 14.41 1.35 -10.45
C ASP A 44 13.02 0.85 -10.05
N GLU A 45 12.92 -0.45 -9.75
CA GLU A 45 11.65 -1.04 -9.35
C GLU A 45 11.23 -0.39 -8.03
N ALA A 46 9.96 0.02 -7.98
CA ALA A 46 9.38 0.62 -6.79
C ALA A 46 9.51 -0.38 -5.63
N LYS A 47 10.04 0.09 -4.50
CA LYS A 47 10.42 -0.76 -3.36
C LYS A 47 9.30 -0.83 -2.33
N ASN A 48 9.16 -1.99 -1.69
CA ASN A 48 8.28 -2.14 -0.55
C ASN A 48 9.05 -1.81 0.73
N SER A 49 8.48 -0.98 1.61
CA SER A 49 9.12 -0.61 2.88
C SER A 49 8.11 -0.33 3.96
N ALA A 50 8.53 -0.42 5.22
CA ALA A 50 7.67 -0.11 6.36
C ALA A 50 8.47 0.44 7.54
N PHE A 51 7.86 1.34 8.30
CA PHE A 51 8.37 1.76 9.60
C PHE A 51 7.26 2.08 10.60
N ALA A 52 7.52 1.87 11.88
CA ALA A 52 6.50 2.02 12.91
C ALA A 52 6.41 3.42 13.52
N LEU A 53 7.55 4.09 13.70
CA LEU A 53 7.60 5.45 14.24
C LEU A 53 8.70 6.25 13.53
N SER A 54 8.38 7.47 13.13
CA SER A 54 9.37 8.46 12.72
C SER A 54 8.92 9.86 13.09
N ALA A 55 9.87 10.78 13.22
CA ALA A 55 9.57 12.18 13.49
C ALA A 55 10.61 13.10 12.85
N THR A 56 10.16 14.23 12.31
CA THR A 56 11.01 15.24 11.68
C THR A 56 10.63 16.64 12.16
N GLY A 57 11.60 17.55 12.20
CA GLY A 57 11.40 18.92 12.69
C GLY A 57 12.29 19.21 13.89
N LEU A 58 11.69 19.81 14.94
CA LEU A 58 12.40 20.18 16.18
C LEU A 58 13.01 18.97 16.89
N ILE A 59 12.29 17.86 16.88
CA ILE A 59 12.77 16.55 17.32
C ILE A 59 12.84 15.63 16.11
N LYS A 60 14.01 15.01 15.95
CA LYS A 60 14.24 13.99 14.95
C LYS A 60 14.22 12.61 15.58
N ILE A 61 13.36 11.73 15.06
CA ILE A 61 13.37 10.30 15.33
C ILE A 61 13.54 9.62 13.97
N ASP A 62 14.69 8.97 13.77
CA ASP A 62 14.89 8.17 12.57
C ASP A 62 13.88 7.01 12.55
N PRO A 63 13.41 6.58 11.37
CA PRO A 63 12.42 5.52 11.24
C PRO A 63 12.78 4.25 12.02
N VAL A 64 11.91 3.83 12.95
CA VAL A 64 12.17 2.72 13.86
C VAL A 64 10.93 1.84 14.11
N PRO A 65 11.09 0.50 14.06
CA PRO A 65 12.04 -0.17 13.18
C PRO A 65 11.75 0.20 11.72
N TYR A 66 12.78 0.16 10.87
CA TYR A 66 12.63 0.28 9.42
C TYR A 66 13.05 -1.03 8.76
N VAL A 67 12.28 -1.45 7.75
CA VAL A 67 12.59 -2.57 6.87
C VAL A 67 12.24 -2.23 5.43
N ASP A 68 12.95 -2.83 4.49
CA ASP A 68 12.63 -2.83 3.07
C ASP A 68 12.89 -4.22 2.47
N ASP A 69 12.43 -4.41 1.24
CA ASP A 69 12.51 -5.68 0.53
C ASP A 69 13.71 -5.78 -0.43
N THR A 70 14.73 -4.92 -0.30
CA THR A 70 15.91 -4.92 -1.18
C THR A 70 16.62 -6.28 -1.19
N ASN A 71 16.54 -7.03 -0.09
CA ASN A 71 17.14 -8.37 0.04
C ASN A 71 16.08 -9.48 0.16
N GLY A 72 14.88 -9.24 -0.37
CA GLY A 72 13.70 -10.08 -0.18
C GLY A 72 12.88 -9.67 1.06
N ALA A 73 11.81 -10.42 1.34
CA ALA A 73 10.89 -10.10 2.42
C ALA A 73 11.61 -9.99 3.79
N ALA A 74 11.29 -8.94 4.53
CA ALA A 74 11.92 -8.61 5.81
C ALA A 74 10.86 -8.22 6.85
N GLU A 75 11.16 -8.55 8.11
CA GLU A 75 10.34 -8.17 9.26
C GLU A 75 11.25 -7.82 10.45
N LYS A 76 10.89 -6.79 11.19
CA LYS A 76 11.59 -6.38 12.40
C LYS A 76 10.61 -5.90 13.46
N SER A 77 10.87 -6.31 14.70
CA SER A 77 10.14 -5.85 15.87
C SER A 77 11.07 -5.21 16.89
N VAL A 78 10.58 -4.20 17.60
CA VAL A 78 11.25 -3.59 18.75
C VAL A 78 10.24 -3.51 19.89
N ALA A 79 10.58 -4.12 21.01
CA ALA A 79 9.82 -3.98 22.23
C ALA A 79 10.32 -2.76 23.01
N GLU A 80 9.38 -2.05 23.63
CA GLU A 80 9.57 -0.96 24.57
C GLU A 80 10.60 0.09 24.11
N ILE A 81 10.10 1.13 23.43
CA ILE A 81 10.89 2.35 23.21
C ILE A 81 10.32 3.43 24.12
N GLY A 82 10.91 3.56 25.30
CA GLY A 82 10.92 4.84 25.99
C GLY A 82 11.99 5.68 25.33
N ALA A 83 11.61 6.58 24.42
CA ALA A 83 12.60 7.45 23.78
C ALA A 83 13.45 8.14 24.86
N GLU A 84 14.76 8.30 24.66
CA GLU A 84 15.67 9.00 25.60
C GLU A 84 15.17 10.43 25.96
N GLN A 85 14.21 10.95 25.21
CA GLN A 85 13.57 12.25 25.36
C GLN A 85 12.16 12.22 25.99
N GLN A 86 11.64 11.06 26.41
CA GLN A 86 10.32 10.87 27.03
C GLN A 86 9.11 11.33 26.18
N LEU A 87 9.31 11.58 24.88
CA LEU A 87 8.26 12.10 23.98
C LEU A 87 7.25 11.04 23.52
N ALA A 88 7.69 9.79 23.48
CA ALA A 88 6.92 8.66 23.01
C ALA A 88 7.18 7.48 23.95
N HIS A 89 6.11 6.89 24.42
CA HIS A 89 6.10 5.57 25.04
C HIS A 89 5.36 4.63 24.07
N VAL A 90 6.02 3.54 23.73
CA VAL A 90 5.47 2.48 22.88
C VAL A 90 5.89 1.14 23.45
N GLU A 91 4.95 0.20 23.54
CA GLU A 91 5.21 -1.13 24.10
C GLU A 91 5.78 -2.08 23.06
N LEU A 92 5.26 -2.02 21.83
CA LEU A 92 5.73 -2.84 20.72
C LEU A 92 5.62 -2.10 19.40
N LEU A 93 6.67 -2.21 18.60
CA LEU A 93 6.73 -1.73 17.24
C LEU A 93 7.04 -2.89 16.31
N ASN A 94 6.33 -3.00 15.20
CA ASN A 94 6.58 -4.00 14.17
C ASN A 94 6.51 -3.36 12.78
N ALA A 95 7.42 -3.78 11.90
CA ALA A 95 7.43 -3.39 10.51
C ALA A 95 7.79 -4.61 9.65
N ARG A 96 7.09 -4.77 8.53
CA ARG A 96 7.26 -5.86 7.57
C ARG A 96 7.12 -5.33 6.14
N ALA A 97 7.95 -5.82 5.23
CA ALA A 97 7.88 -5.52 3.80
C ALA A 97 8.28 -6.74 2.96
N GLY A 98 7.67 -6.91 1.79
CA GLY A 98 8.01 -7.94 0.81
C GLY A 98 6.88 -8.24 -0.18
N ASP A 99 7.22 -8.65 -1.39
CA ASP A 99 6.29 -9.19 -2.40
C ASP A 99 5.04 -8.33 -2.66
N GLY A 100 5.21 -7.01 -2.85
CA GLY A 100 4.08 -6.10 -3.08
C GLY A 100 3.27 -5.78 -1.82
N PHE A 101 3.73 -6.24 -0.65
CA PHE A 101 3.08 -6.05 0.63
C PHE A 101 3.98 -5.29 1.60
N ALA A 102 3.37 -4.39 2.36
CA ALA A 102 4.00 -3.75 3.50
C ALA A 102 3.00 -3.58 4.64
N LYS A 103 3.47 -3.77 5.87
CA LYS A 103 2.66 -3.59 7.07
C LYS A 103 3.49 -3.00 8.18
N SER A 104 2.88 -2.09 8.92
CA SER A 104 3.43 -1.59 10.16
C SER A 104 2.39 -1.56 11.26
N SER A 105 2.80 -1.92 12.47
CA SER A 105 1.93 -1.88 13.64
C SER A 105 2.66 -1.37 14.88
N VAL A 106 1.89 -0.71 15.74
CA VAL A 106 2.32 -0.17 17.02
C VAL A 106 1.31 -0.60 18.07
N ALA A 107 1.79 -1.08 19.22
CA ALA A 107 0.97 -1.36 20.39
C ALA A 107 1.38 -0.48 21.58
N GLY A 108 0.40 -0.09 22.40
CA GLY A 108 0.60 0.69 23.61
C GLY A 108 1.23 2.07 23.35
N LEU A 109 0.68 2.82 22.39
CA LEU A 109 1.18 4.13 21.99
C LEU A 109 0.70 5.23 22.95
N SER A 110 1.63 6.02 23.45
CA SER A 110 1.38 7.29 24.11
C SER A 110 2.42 8.33 23.69
N LEU A 111 1.99 9.39 23.03
CA LEU A 111 2.83 10.52 22.66
C LEU A 111 2.58 11.68 23.60
N ASP A 112 3.61 12.04 24.36
CA ASP A 112 3.61 13.18 25.24
C ASP A 112 4.51 14.29 24.69
N LEU A 113 3.85 15.32 24.15
CA LEU A 113 4.54 16.50 23.65
C LEU A 113 4.65 17.62 24.70
N SER A 114 4.50 17.30 25.99
CA SER A 114 4.72 18.24 27.09
C SER A 114 6.10 18.92 27.08
N PRO A 115 7.21 18.30 26.61
CA PRO A 115 8.47 19.02 26.41
C PRO A 115 8.37 20.18 25.40
N LEU A 116 7.32 20.18 24.56
CA LEU A 116 6.95 21.24 23.65
C LEU A 116 5.82 22.12 24.21
N ALA A 117 5.68 22.22 25.54
CA ALA A 117 4.62 22.99 26.20
C ALA A 117 4.57 24.47 25.79
N ASP A 118 5.70 25.05 25.34
CA ASP A 118 5.76 26.40 24.77
C ASP A 118 4.90 26.56 23.50
N LEU A 119 4.50 25.44 22.87
CA LEU A 119 3.57 25.36 21.75
C LEU A 119 2.10 25.15 22.19
N GLY A 120 1.80 25.22 23.49
CA GLY A 120 0.44 25.05 24.04
C GLY A 120 0.05 23.60 24.34
N LEU A 121 1.00 22.67 24.29
CA LEU A 121 0.80 21.23 24.49
C LEU A 121 1.04 20.87 25.97
N SER A 122 -0.03 20.75 26.75
CA SER A 122 0.04 20.50 28.21
C SER A 122 -0.47 19.13 28.64
N LYS A 123 -0.79 18.26 27.69
CA LYS A 123 -1.34 16.92 27.90
C LYS A 123 -0.73 15.95 26.87
N PRO A 124 -0.75 14.64 27.14
CA PRO A 124 -0.46 13.64 26.11
C PRO A 124 -1.36 13.90 24.91
N LEU A 125 -0.73 14.13 23.77
CA LEU A 125 -1.42 14.55 22.56
C LEU A 125 -2.15 13.35 21.95
N LEU A 126 -1.48 12.20 21.84
CA LEU A 126 -2.03 11.00 21.23
C LEU A 126 -1.89 9.81 22.18
N SER A 127 -2.93 9.02 22.31
CA SER A 127 -2.88 7.69 22.92
C SER A 127 -3.62 6.68 22.03
N ALA A 128 -3.11 5.46 21.92
CA ALA A 128 -3.77 4.38 21.19
C ALA A 128 -3.29 3.02 21.72
N GLU A 129 -4.19 2.04 21.78
CA GLU A 129 -3.84 0.69 22.20
C GLU A 129 -3.16 -0.08 21.07
N ALA A 130 -3.67 0.09 19.85
CA ALA A 130 -3.04 -0.44 18.65
C ALA A 130 -3.24 0.52 17.48
N VAL A 131 -2.23 0.59 16.62
CA VAL A 131 -2.25 1.36 15.38
C VAL A 131 -1.66 0.46 14.30
N GLU A 132 -2.34 0.34 13.17
CA GLU A 132 -1.89 -0.50 12.05
C GLU A 132 -2.06 0.24 10.73
N ALA A 133 -1.06 0.12 9.85
CA ALA A 133 -1.14 0.46 8.44
C ALA A 133 -0.76 -0.77 7.62
N THR A 134 -1.53 -1.02 6.56
CA THR A 134 -1.28 -2.09 5.60
C THR A 134 -1.36 -1.52 4.18
N CYS A 135 -0.42 -1.93 3.35
CA CYS A 135 -0.37 -1.67 1.93
C CYS A 135 -0.19 -3.02 1.23
N ASP A 136 -1.10 -3.37 0.33
CA ASP A 136 -1.10 -4.65 -0.41
C ASP A 136 -1.39 -4.35 -1.88
N ASN A 137 -0.39 -4.58 -2.74
CA ASN A 137 -0.49 -4.40 -4.19
C ASN A 137 -1.10 -3.06 -4.61
N GLY A 138 -0.61 -1.96 -4.03
CA GLY A 138 -1.11 -0.61 -4.29
C GLY A 138 -2.44 -0.26 -3.60
N VAL A 139 -2.97 -1.12 -2.72
CA VAL A 139 -4.18 -0.86 -1.94
C VAL A 139 -3.82 -0.61 -0.47
N GLY A 140 -4.16 0.58 0.01
CA GLY A 140 -3.83 1.04 1.36
C GLY A 140 -5.00 1.03 2.33
N SER A 141 -4.74 0.64 3.58
CA SER A 141 -5.70 0.74 4.69
C SER A 141 -5.00 1.00 6.03
N SER A 142 -5.75 1.53 6.99
CA SER A 142 -5.29 1.67 8.37
C SER A 142 -6.39 1.32 9.36
N SER A 143 -5.98 0.90 10.56
CA SER A 143 -6.89 0.55 11.66
C SER A 143 -6.34 1.07 12.98
N LEU A 144 -7.21 1.62 13.82
CA LEU A 144 -6.88 2.24 15.09
C LEU A 144 -7.71 1.61 16.22
N ALA A 145 -7.07 1.18 17.30
CA ALA A 145 -7.77 0.67 18.49
C ALA A 145 -7.64 1.66 19.64
N ASN A 146 -8.79 2.07 20.19
CA ASN A 146 -8.89 2.98 21.34
C ASN A 146 -8.05 4.26 21.19
N ALA A 147 -7.90 4.76 19.95
CA ALA A 147 -7.08 5.91 19.65
C ALA A 147 -7.78 7.22 20.03
N LYS A 148 -7.05 8.14 20.66
CA LYS A 148 -7.53 9.44 21.12
C LYS A 148 -6.49 10.52 20.91
N LEU A 149 -6.95 11.66 20.42
CA LEU A 149 -6.18 12.89 20.31
C LEU A 149 -6.63 13.86 21.42
N GLY A 150 -5.88 13.91 22.51
CA GLY A 150 -6.30 14.52 23.76
C GLY A 150 -7.59 13.87 24.26
N ASP A 151 -8.66 14.66 24.33
CA ASP A 151 -9.99 14.22 24.77
C ASP A 151 -10.89 13.75 23.59
N ILE A 152 -10.41 13.82 22.34
CA ILE A 152 -11.17 13.50 21.14
C ILE A 152 -10.91 12.03 20.72
N PRO A 153 -11.93 11.16 20.68
CA PRO A 153 -11.76 9.80 20.13
C PRO A 153 -11.58 9.86 18.61
N LEU A 154 -10.68 9.02 18.09
CA LEU A 154 -10.44 8.87 16.66
C LEU A 154 -11.25 7.67 16.12
N ASP A 155 -11.63 7.74 14.85
CA ASP A 155 -12.33 6.64 14.19
C ASP A 155 -11.41 5.43 14.03
N VAL A 156 -11.93 4.23 14.30
CA VAL A 156 -11.20 2.96 14.17
C VAL A 156 -10.76 2.72 12.73
N SER A 157 -11.58 3.10 11.75
CA SER A 157 -11.32 2.86 10.33
C SER A 157 -11.70 4.10 9.51
N ALA A 158 -10.87 5.13 9.62
CA ALA A 158 -11.07 6.37 8.88
C ALA A 158 -10.86 6.17 7.36
N PRO A 159 -11.68 6.82 6.51
CA PRO A 159 -11.41 6.89 5.07
C PRO A 159 -10.01 7.48 4.76
N PRO A 160 -9.46 7.25 3.56
CA PRO A 160 -8.18 7.81 3.18
C PRO A 160 -8.13 9.34 3.35
N ASN A 161 -7.02 9.84 3.90
CA ASN A 161 -6.74 11.25 4.12
C ASN A 161 -7.78 11.99 4.99
N THR A 162 -8.23 11.35 6.08
CA THR A 162 -9.20 11.95 7.00
C THR A 162 -8.51 12.91 7.97
N GLY A 163 -8.85 14.20 7.92
CA GLY A 163 -8.31 15.22 8.80
C GLY A 163 -9.06 15.36 10.13
N VAL A 164 -8.31 15.48 11.22
CA VAL A 164 -8.80 15.85 12.55
C VAL A 164 -7.95 17.01 13.06
N GLU A 165 -8.60 18.16 13.28
CA GLU A 165 -7.90 19.35 13.77
C GLU A 165 -8.09 19.52 15.27
N VAL A 166 -7.00 19.89 15.96
CA VAL A 166 -7.04 20.39 17.33
C VAL A 166 -6.69 21.87 17.27
N PRO A 167 -7.68 22.77 17.41
CA PRO A 167 -7.48 24.21 17.22
C PRO A 167 -6.31 24.75 18.03
N GLY A 168 -5.37 25.41 17.34
CA GLY A 168 -4.20 26.06 17.94
C GLY A 168 -3.08 25.13 18.39
N VAL A 169 -3.18 23.83 18.10
CA VAL A 169 -2.24 22.81 18.61
C VAL A 169 -1.63 21.98 17.49
N ALA A 170 -2.45 21.22 16.76
CA ALA A 170 -1.97 20.28 15.76
C ALA A 170 -3.06 19.94 14.73
N SER A 171 -2.62 19.52 13.55
CA SER A 171 -3.44 18.85 12.55
C SER A 171 -3.05 17.37 12.49
N VAL A 172 -4.02 16.48 12.44
CA VAL A 172 -3.79 15.04 12.35
C VAL A 172 -4.48 14.51 11.11
N LEU A 173 -3.74 13.77 10.30
CA LEU A 173 -4.25 13.07 9.13
C LEU A 173 -4.25 11.57 9.42
N LEU A 174 -5.45 11.00 9.51
CA LEU A 174 -5.66 9.56 9.63
C LEU A 174 -5.67 8.92 8.26
N ASN A 175 -5.12 7.71 8.17
CA ASN A 175 -5.04 6.95 6.93
C ASN A 175 -4.49 7.82 5.78
N LYS A 176 -3.37 8.51 6.01
CA LYS A 176 -2.72 9.34 5.00
C LYS A 176 -2.22 8.44 3.89
N GLN A 177 -2.70 8.67 2.67
CA GLN A 177 -2.31 7.90 1.50
C GLN A 177 -1.73 8.82 0.44
N THR A 178 -0.51 8.52 0.01
CA THR A 178 0.24 9.29 -0.97
C THR A 178 0.75 8.37 -2.07
N GLN A 179 0.38 8.67 -3.31
CA GLN A 179 0.99 8.06 -4.48
C GLN A 179 2.38 8.70 -4.71
N ASN A 180 3.42 7.88 -4.77
CA ASN A 180 4.78 8.32 -5.03
C ASN A 180 5.07 8.37 -6.54
N ASP A 181 6.11 9.13 -6.92
CA ASP A 181 6.49 9.32 -8.33
C ASP A 181 6.97 8.03 -9.01
N ASP A 182 7.39 7.03 -8.23
CA ASP A 182 7.80 5.70 -8.69
C ASP A 182 6.62 4.73 -8.89
N GLY A 183 5.38 5.17 -8.61
CA GLY A 183 4.18 4.34 -8.72
C GLY A 183 3.86 3.54 -7.46
N SER A 184 4.66 3.61 -6.40
CA SER A 184 4.28 3.02 -5.11
C SER A 184 3.24 3.86 -4.36
N LEU A 185 2.50 3.21 -3.47
CA LEU A 185 1.58 3.84 -2.53
C LEU A 185 2.20 3.82 -1.13
N THR A 186 2.28 4.98 -0.47
CA THR A 186 2.62 5.08 0.95
C THR A 186 1.35 5.33 1.77
N VAL A 187 1.15 4.51 2.79
CA VAL A 187 0.04 4.59 3.74
C VAL A 187 0.61 4.85 5.13
N THR A 188 0.15 5.90 5.79
CA THR A 188 0.50 6.19 7.18
C THR A 188 -0.77 6.24 8.02
N ALA A 189 -0.85 5.41 9.06
CA ALA A 189 -2.06 5.30 9.87
C ALA A 189 -2.40 6.62 10.58
N ILE A 190 -1.39 7.27 11.18
CA ILE A 190 -1.53 8.58 11.82
C ILE A 190 -0.33 9.45 11.45
N SER A 191 -0.59 10.60 10.84
CA SER A 191 0.41 11.65 10.56
C SER A 191 0.02 12.90 11.33
N ILE A 192 0.85 13.33 12.27
CA ILE A 192 0.60 14.50 13.12
C ILE A 192 1.50 15.64 12.64
N GLU A 193 0.92 16.80 12.38
CA GLU A 193 1.64 18.05 12.12
C GLU A 193 1.36 19.06 13.23
N VAL A 194 2.39 19.49 13.94
CA VAL A 194 2.29 20.50 14.99
C VAL A 194 2.77 21.84 14.43
N ASN A 195 1.83 22.70 14.09
CA ASN A 195 2.06 24.07 13.60
C ASN A 195 3.09 24.18 12.45
N GLY A 196 3.23 23.14 11.61
CA GLY A 196 4.21 23.07 10.53
C GLY A 196 5.69 22.98 10.99
N LEU A 197 5.95 22.83 12.29
CA LEU A 197 7.30 22.78 12.87
C LEU A 197 7.77 21.37 13.16
N GLN A 198 6.83 20.45 13.40
CA GLN A 198 7.09 19.08 13.76
C GLN A 198 6.11 18.17 13.04
N THR A 199 6.62 17.11 12.44
CA THR A 199 5.84 16.01 11.88
C THR A 199 6.19 14.73 12.62
N ILE A 200 5.17 13.94 12.95
CA ILE A 200 5.30 12.62 13.56
C ILE A 200 4.45 11.65 12.75
N ASP A 201 5.05 10.60 12.23
CA ASP A 201 4.37 9.57 11.47
C ASP A 201 4.40 8.26 12.26
N VAL A 202 3.22 7.66 12.44
CA VAL A 202 3.00 6.43 13.18
C VAL A 202 2.39 5.38 12.26
N ALA A 203 3.02 4.21 12.25
CA ALA A 203 2.73 3.06 11.39
C ALA A 203 2.62 3.45 9.91
N SER A 204 3.74 3.41 9.20
CA SER A 204 3.83 3.67 7.77
C SER A 204 4.21 2.41 7.01
N ALA A 205 3.52 2.18 5.89
CA ALA A 205 3.72 1.07 5.00
C ALA A 205 3.67 1.57 3.54
N THR A 206 4.68 1.24 2.77
CA THR A 206 4.80 1.59 1.36
C THR A 206 4.86 0.31 0.55
N CYS A 207 3.97 0.17 -0.43
CA CYS A 207 3.98 -0.94 -1.36
C CYS A 207 3.91 -0.48 -2.80
N ALA A 208 4.63 -1.17 -3.67
CA ALA A 208 4.47 -1.05 -5.11
C ALA A 208 3.32 -1.93 -5.60
N GLU A 209 2.66 -1.51 -6.68
CA GLU A 209 1.79 -2.40 -7.42
C GLU A 209 2.65 -3.52 -8.03
N ALA A 210 2.24 -4.78 -7.85
CA ALA A 210 2.96 -5.89 -8.46
C ALA A 210 2.97 -5.71 -9.97
N ALA A 211 4.15 -5.78 -10.59
CA ALA A 211 4.25 -5.81 -12.03
C ALA A 211 3.43 -7.00 -12.55
N GLU A 212 2.45 -6.75 -13.41
CA GLU A 212 1.71 -7.81 -14.09
C GLU A 212 2.74 -8.69 -14.80
N VAL A 213 2.86 -9.94 -14.36
CA VAL A 213 3.67 -10.93 -15.09
C VAL A 213 2.99 -11.07 -16.46
N PRO A 214 3.68 -10.79 -17.58
CA PRO A 214 3.06 -10.94 -18.89
C PRO A 214 2.54 -12.36 -19.01
N GLU A 215 1.25 -12.50 -19.29
CA GLU A 215 0.60 -13.79 -19.48
C GLU A 215 1.43 -14.59 -20.49
N GLN A 216 1.94 -15.74 -20.04
CA GLN A 216 2.61 -16.68 -20.93
C GLN A 216 1.58 -17.05 -22.02
N PRO A 217 1.90 -16.87 -23.32
CA PRO A 217 0.93 -17.17 -24.37
C PRO A 217 0.45 -18.60 -24.20
N GLU A 218 -0.88 -18.77 -24.15
CA GLU A 218 -1.50 -20.08 -24.07
C GLU A 218 -0.91 -20.99 -25.17
N PRO A 219 -0.56 -22.25 -24.85
CA PRO A 219 -0.09 -23.17 -25.87
C PRO A 219 -1.18 -23.30 -26.93
N THR A 220 -0.88 -22.86 -28.15
CA THR A 220 -1.77 -23.03 -29.29
C THR A 220 -2.04 -24.52 -29.46
N ASP A 221 -3.30 -24.92 -29.36
CA ASP A 221 -3.72 -26.29 -29.65
C ASP A 221 -3.16 -26.74 -31.01
N PRO A 222 -2.60 -27.95 -31.11
CA PRO A 222 -2.16 -28.49 -32.39
C PRO A 222 -3.36 -28.54 -33.35
N PRO A 223 -3.15 -28.33 -34.66
CA PRO A 223 -4.22 -28.41 -35.66
C PRO A 223 -4.94 -29.75 -35.52
N GLY A 224 -6.25 -29.70 -35.25
CA GLY A 224 -7.09 -30.88 -35.24
C GLY A 224 -7.09 -31.54 -36.61
N ASP A 225 -6.81 -32.84 -36.63
CA ASP A 225 -7.00 -33.66 -37.82
C ASP A 225 -8.48 -33.64 -38.22
N ASP A 226 -8.74 -33.13 -39.42
CA ASP A 226 -10.03 -33.20 -40.10
C ASP A 226 -10.37 -34.67 -40.43
N ASP A 227 -10.89 -35.41 -39.45
CA ASP A 227 -11.48 -36.72 -39.67
C ASP A 227 -12.86 -36.56 -40.33
N ASN A 228 -12.84 -36.59 -41.67
CA ASN A 228 -14.00 -36.87 -42.51
C ASN A 228 -14.49 -38.31 -42.25
N GLY A 229 -15.31 -38.49 -41.23
CA GLY A 229 -16.09 -39.70 -40.98
C GLY A 229 -17.53 -39.50 -41.41
N GLY A 230 -17.86 -39.95 -42.62
CA GLY A 230 -19.18 -39.85 -43.24
C GLY A 230 -20.31 -40.40 -42.38
N ASP A 231 -21.36 -39.58 -42.35
CA ASP A 231 -22.76 -39.90 -42.11
C ASP A 231 -23.22 -41.11 -42.95
N ASP A 232 -23.80 -42.11 -42.30
CA ASP A 232 -24.85 -42.97 -42.85
C ASP A 232 -25.50 -43.76 -41.68
N GLY A 233 -26.80 -43.54 -41.53
CA GLY A 233 -27.53 -43.77 -40.30
C GLY A 233 -27.98 -45.20 -40.02
N ASP A 234 -28.69 -45.35 -38.89
CA ASP A 234 -29.92 -46.13 -38.91
C ASP A 234 -30.86 -45.73 -37.77
N ASN A 235 -32.13 -45.86 -38.10
CA ASN A 235 -33.35 -45.43 -37.44
C ASN A 235 -33.73 -46.46 -36.35
N GLY A 236 -34.13 -46.02 -35.16
CA GLY A 236 -34.37 -46.95 -34.05
C GLY A 236 -35.13 -46.37 -32.85
N ASP A 237 -36.35 -45.94 -33.12
CA ASP A 237 -37.57 -45.90 -32.30
C ASP A 237 -37.53 -46.20 -30.76
N ASN A 238 -38.28 -45.34 -30.06
CA ASN A 238 -39.08 -45.55 -28.84
C ASN A 238 -38.43 -45.85 -27.46
N GLY A 239 -38.62 -44.87 -26.55
CA GLY A 239 -39.55 -45.10 -25.43
C GLY A 239 -39.01 -44.94 -24.00
N GLY A 240 -39.47 -43.87 -23.33
CA GLY A 240 -39.56 -43.74 -21.87
C GLY A 240 -38.23 -43.53 -21.14
N ASP A 241 -38.15 -43.07 -19.91
CA ASP A 241 -39.07 -42.47 -18.96
C ASP A 241 -38.14 -41.94 -17.83
N ASN A 242 -38.61 -40.99 -17.04
CA ASN A 242 -38.10 -40.61 -15.72
C ASN A 242 -36.67 -40.04 -15.58
N GLY A 243 -36.62 -38.75 -15.22
CA GLY A 243 -36.35 -38.38 -13.84
C GLY A 243 -34.90 -38.37 -13.34
N ASP A 244 -34.56 -37.23 -12.76
CA ASP A 244 -33.82 -37.09 -11.50
C ASP A 244 -32.34 -36.66 -11.55
N ASN A 245 -32.12 -35.55 -10.83
CA ASN A 245 -30.99 -35.13 -10.01
C ASN A 245 -29.53 -35.07 -10.51
N GLY A 246 -28.88 -33.99 -10.07
CA GLY A 246 -27.44 -33.87 -9.88
C GLY A 246 -26.87 -32.67 -10.63
N GLY A 247 -26.85 -31.46 -10.09
CA GLY A 247 -26.03 -31.15 -8.91
C GLY A 247 -24.58 -30.99 -9.35
N SER A 248 -24.27 -29.86 -10.00
CA SER A 248 -22.91 -29.50 -10.41
C SER A 248 -22.03 -29.37 -9.17
N GLN A 249 -21.21 -30.38 -8.90
CA GLN A 249 -20.28 -30.39 -7.78
C GLN A 249 -19.13 -29.43 -8.07
N VAL A 250 -19.13 -28.33 -7.34
CA VAL A 250 -17.98 -27.46 -7.13
C VAL A 250 -16.84 -28.32 -6.59
N GLY A 251 -15.72 -28.36 -7.32
CA GLY A 251 -14.54 -29.14 -6.96
C GLY A 251 -14.02 -28.74 -5.57
N ALA A 252 -14.16 -29.63 -4.60
CA ALA A 252 -13.55 -29.47 -3.29
C ALA A 252 -12.03 -29.73 -3.42
N ALA A 253 -11.23 -28.80 -2.92
CA ALA A 253 -9.77 -28.95 -2.86
C ALA A 253 -9.37 -30.20 -2.04
N PRO A 254 -8.27 -30.88 -2.40
CA PRO A 254 -7.80 -32.05 -1.65
C PRO A 254 -7.52 -31.72 -0.19
N VAL A 255 -8.06 -32.53 0.72
CA VAL A 255 -7.83 -32.39 2.17
C VAL A 255 -6.39 -32.82 2.49
N PRO A 256 -5.59 -32.00 3.18
CA PRO A 256 -4.23 -32.39 3.56
C PRO A 256 -4.26 -33.53 4.58
N THR A 257 -3.46 -34.56 4.34
CA THR A 257 -3.26 -35.66 5.30
C THR A 257 -2.27 -35.25 6.39
N PRO A 258 -2.65 -35.31 7.68
CA PRO A 258 -1.75 -35.03 8.79
C PRO A 258 -0.55 -35.98 8.80
N VAL A 259 0.66 -35.42 8.82
CA VAL A 259 1.88 -36.20 9.01
C VAL A 259 2.13 -36.34 10.51
N LYS A 260 2.28 -37.58 10.97
CA LYS A 260 2.54 -37.88 12.38
C LYS A 260 3.99 -37.48 12.70
N ALA A 261 4.16 -36.41 13.49
CA ALA A 261 5.48 -35.99 13.96
C ALA A 261 6.07 -37.09 14.86
N HIS A 262 7.15 -37.71 14.40
CA HIS A 262 7.99 -38.58 15.23
C HIS A 262 9.00 -37.68 15.93
N LEU A 263 8.64 -37.20 17.12
CA LEU A 263 9.62 -36.60 18.04
C LEU A 263 9.93 -37.64 19.11
N ASP A 264 11.09 -38.27 18.99
CA ASP A 264 11.65 -39.11 20.04
C ASP A 264 12.04 -38.21 21.22
N VAL A 265 11.23 -38.23 22.27
CA VAL A 265 11.59 -37.66 23.56
C VAL A 265 12.52 -38.65 24.28
N THR A 266 13.82 -38.39 24.24
CA THR A 266 14.78 -39.02 25.14
C THR A 266 14.58 -38.44 26.54
N GLY A 267 14.11 -39.27 27.47
CA GLY A 267 14.07 -38.98 28.91
C GLY A 267 15.44 -39.08 29.56
#